data_AF-A0A2E5WMP9-F1
#
_entry.id   AF-A0A2E5WMP9-F1
#
_cell.length_a   1.000
_cell.length_b   1.000
_cell.length_c   1.000
_cell.angle_alpha   90.00
_cell.angle_beta   90.00
_cell.angle_gamma   90.00
#
_symmetry.space_group_name_H-M   'P 1'
#
loop_
_entity.id
_entity.type
_entity.pdbx_description
1 polymer ?
#
loop_
_entity_poly.entity_id
_entity_poly.type
_entity_poly.pdbx_seq_one_letter_code
_entity_poly.pdbx_strand_id
1 'polypeptide(L)'
;MQTLKTRNKNLKIIILNNNGYCSIRSTQRNYFQGNYVASNVNSGLEIPNLKSLASSFGFKYFKIDNNNKHKFYELISNSQPSIIDIELIEDESLWPKVAAIQGKDGSMVSMPLEDMTPLLELEDLKKALGVNIPILESSIEARL
;
A
#
# COMPACT_ATOMS: atom_id res chain seq x y z
N MET A 1 9.40 2.77 20.62
CA MET A 1 9.44 4.21 20.99
C MET A 1 10.25 4.48 22.26
N GLN A 2 10.08 3.70 23.34
CA GLN A 2 10.88 3.87 24.58
C GLN A 2 12.39 3.94 24.33
N THR A 3 12.94 3.02 23.54
CA THR A 3 14.37 3.01 23.19
C THR A 3 14.82 4.31 22.51
N LEU A 4 13.97 4.91 21.65
CA LEU A 4 14.27 6.16 20.96
C LEU A 4 14.32 7.34 21.94
N LYS A 5 13.38 7.37 22.89
CA LYS A 5 13.35 8.35 23.99
C LYS A 5 14.62 8.25 24.84
N THR A 6 14.97 7.04 25.29
CA THR A 6 16.17 6.80 26.13
C THR A 6 17.46 7.22 25.43
N ARG A 7 17.57 7.03 24.11
CA ARG A 7 18.78 7.38 23.34
C ARG A 7 18.88 8.86 22.97
N ASN A 8 17.87 9.67 23.31
CA ASN A 8 17.81 11.12 23.08
C ASN A 8 18.29 11.55 21.67
N LYS A 9 17.87 10.80 20.64
CA LYS A 9 18.16 11.15 19.25
C LYS A 9 17.01 11.99 18.71
N ASN A 10 17.33 13.10 18.05
CA ASN A 10 16.35 13.85 17.26
C ASN A 10 15.92 12.98 16.07
N LEU A 11 14.81 12.26 16.22
CA LEU A 11 14.28 11.32 15.24
C LEU A 11 12.85 11.66 14.87
N LYS A 12 12.53 11.39 13.61
CA LYS A 12 11.19 11.52 13.03
C LYS A 12 10.65 10.13 12.75
N ILE A 13 9.46 9.83 13.24
CA ILE A 13 8.72 8.63 12.88
C ILE A 13 7.66 9.06 11.88
N ILE A 14 7.82 8.67 10.62
CA ILE A 14 6.84 8.95 9.58
C ILE A 14 5.95 7.71 9.45
N ILE A 15 4.65 7.89 9.67
CA ILE A 15 3.66 6.84 9.54
C ILE A 15 2.86 7.12 8.27
N LEU A 16 2.89 6.19 7.33
CA LEU A 16 2.07 6.19 6.14
C LEU A 16 0.75 5.48 6.46
N ASN A 17 -0.27 6.26 6.81
CA ASN A 17 -1.49 5.78 7.41
C ASN A 17 -2.60 5.63 6.36
N ASN A 18 -2.78 4.40 5.91
CA ASN A 18 -3.83 3.97 4.99
C ASN A 18 -5.01 3.29 5.72
N ASN A 19 -5.19 3.59 7.01
CA ASN A 19 -6.23 2.98 7.86
C ASN A 19 -6.14 1.43 7.92
N GLY A 20 -4.92 0.90 7.92
CA GLY A 20 -4.65 -0.52 8.21
C GLY A 20 -4.40 -1.32 6.95
N TYR A 21 -4.02 -2.58 7.12
CA TYR A 21 -3.36 -3.49 6.15
C TYR A 21 -3.83 -3.43 4.68
N CYS A 22 -3.55 -2.34 3.96
CA CYS A 22 -4.02 -2.10 2.60
C CYS A 22 -3.57 -3.20 1.62
N SER A 23 -2.36 -3.74 1.79
CA SER A 23 -1.89 -4.89 1.00
C SER A 23 -2.72 -6.16 1.25
N ILE A 24 -3.08 -6.44 2.52
CA ILE A 24 -3.95 -7.59 2.86
C ILE A 24 -5.36 -7.37 2.32
N ARG A 25 -5.90 -6.15 2.47
CA ARG A 25 -7.20 -5.78 1.88
C ARG A 25 -7.20 -5.94 0.37
N SER A 26 -6.13 -5.52 -0.31
CA SER A 26 -5.96 -5.67 -1.75
C SER A 26 -6.01 -7.13 -2.17
N THR A 27 -5.32 -8.01 -1.45
CA THR A 27 -5.37 -9.46 -1.68
C THR A 27 -6.77 -10.03 -1.44
N GLN A 28 -7.44 -9.64 -0.34
CA GLN A 28 -8.80 -10.07 -0.02
C GLN A 28 -9.83 -9.59 -1.06
N ARG A 29 -9.69 -8.37 -1.57
CA ARG A 29 -10.50 -7.83 -2.66
C ARG A 29 -10.28 -8.60 -3.96
N ASN A 30 -9.02 -8.83 -4.32
CA ASN A 30 -8.66 -9.40 -5.63
C ASN A 30 -8.96 -10.90 -5.72
N TYR A 31 -8.79 -11.66 -4.62
CA TYR A 31 -8.85 -13.13 -4.68
C TYR A 31 -9.94 -13.76 -3.80
N PHE A 32 -10.56 -12.98 -2.91
CA PHE A 32 -11.52 -13.48 -1.93
C PHE A 32 -12.81 -12.65 -1.92
N GLN A 33 -13.17 -12.05 -3.06
CA GLN A 33 -14.42 -11.30 -3.26
C GLN A 33 -14.63 -10.17 -2.24
N GLY A 34 -13.55 -9.60 -1.70
CA GLY A 34 -13.63 -8.57 -0.66
C GLY A 34 -14.08 -9.09 0.71
N ASN A 35 -13.93 -10.39 0.97
CA ASN A 35 -14.15 -10.96 2.30
C ASN A 35 -13.01 -10.53 3.25
N TYR A 36 -13.20 -9.37 3.88
CA TYR A 36 -12.20 -8.76 4.74
C TYR A 36 -12.12 -9.44 6.11
N VAL A 37 -10.95 -9.98 6.44
CA VAL A 37 -10.67 -10.63 7.73
C VAL A 37 -9.44 -9.99 8.35
N ALA A 38 -9.59 -9.45 9.57
CA ALA A 38 -8.54 -8.82 10.35
C ALA A 38 -7.68 -7.79 9.58
N SER A 39 -8.29 -7.05 8.65
CA SER A 39 -7.59 -6.16 7.71
C SER A 39 -8.15 -4.74 7.62
N ASN A 40 -9.29 -4.50 8.25
CA ASN A 40 -9.95 -3.20 8.35
C ASN A 40 -10.78 -3.09 9.64
N VAL A 41 -11.26 -1.87 9.93
CA VAL A 41 -12.08 -1.57 11.10
C VAL A 41 -13.32 -2.47 11.18
N ASN A 42 -13.98 -2.72 10.04
CA ASN A 42 -15.17 -3.57 9.98
C ASN A 42 -14.89 -5.05 10.31
N SER A 43 -13.63 -5.48 10.19
CA SER A 43 -13.15 -6.83 10.51
C SER A 43 -12.40 -6.91 11.85
N GLY A 44 -12.54 -5.87 12.69
CA GLY A 44 -11.97 -5.83 14.05
C GLY A 44 -10.54 -5.33 14.15
N LEU A 45 -9.95 -4.79 13.07
CA LEU A 45 -8.64 -4.13 13.15
C LEU A 45 -8.79 -2.72 13.75
N GLU A 46 -8.11 -2.47 14.85
CA GLU A 46 -8.03 -1.14 15.46
C GLU A 46 -6.61 -0.58 15.33
N ILE A 47 -6.50 0.68 14.87
CA ILE A 47 -5.25 1.44 14.92
C ILE A 47 -5.28 2.29 16.18
N PRO A 48 -4.27 2.20 17.06
CA PRO A 48 -4.27 2.98 18.28
C PRO A 48 -4.21 4.48 17.97
N ASN A 49 -4.74 5.29 18.89
CA ASN A 49 -4.61 6.73 18.78
C ASN A 49 -3.12 7.17 18.82
N LEU A 50 -2.57 7.46 17.65
CA LEU A 50 -1.14 7.78 17.47
C LEU A 50 -0.73 9.06 18.21
N LYS A 51 -1.66 10.01 18.38
CA LYS A 51 -1.42 11.24 19.16
C LYS A 51 -1.22 10.94 20.65
N SER A 52 -2.07 10.08 21.22
CA SER A 52 -1.95 9.63 22.60
C SER A 52 -0.66 8.82 22.81
N LEU A 53 -0.33 7.95 21.86
CA LEU A 53 0.91 7.17 21.87
C LEU A 53 2.17 8.07 21.77
N ALA A 54 2.16 9.07 20.90
CA ALA A 54 3.25 10.05 20.82
C ALA A 54 3.47 10.73 22.18
N SER A 55 2.37 11.19 22.78
CA SER A 55 2.39 11.94 24.03
C SER A 55 2.92 11.12 25.21
N SER A 56 2.55 9.84 25.33
CA SER A 56 3.03 8.96 26.41
C SER A 56 4.56 8.76 26.38
N PHE A 57 5.17 8.82 25.20
CA PHE A 57 6.62 8.72 25.03
C PHE A 57 7.33 10.09 24.91
N GLY A 58 6.61 11.21 25.00
CA GLY A 58 7.18 12.57 24.90
C GLY A 58 7.51 13.03 23.47
N PHE A 59 6.90 12.42 22.46
CA PHE A 59 7.00 12.84 21.06
C PHE A 59 5.92 13.88 20.75
N LYS A 60 6.23 14.86 19.89
CA LYS A 60 5.19 15.66 19.24
C LYS A 60 4.46 14.82 18.19
N TYR A 61 3.19 15.11 17.97
CA TYR A 61 2.39 14.48 16.93
C TYR A 61 1.92 15.52 15.94
N PHE A 62 2.09 15.24 14.65
CA PHE A 62 1.57 16.04 13.54
C PHE A 62 0.81 15.13 12.59
N LYS A 63 -0.40 15.53 12.21
CA LYS A 63 -1.17 14.88 11.15
C LYS A 63 -1.00 15.66 9.85
N ILE A 64 -0.70 14.97 8.76
CA ILE A 64 -0.59 15.52 7.41
C ILE A 64 -1.67 14.91 6.52
N ASP A 65 -2.37 15.77 5.80
CA ASP A 65 -3.38 15.44 4.80
C ASP A 65 -3.21 16.34 3.57
N ASN A 66 -4.14 16.25 2.62
CA ASN A 66 -4.11 17.04 1.39
C ASN A 66 -4.12 18.57 1.62
N ASN A 67 -4.72 19.05 2.72
CA ASN A 67 -4.86 20.47 3.01
C ASN A 67 -3.57 21.08 3.58
N ASN A 68 -2.73 20.26 4.22
CA ASN A 68 -1.56 20.75 4.95
C ASN A 68 -0.22 20.10 4.54
N LYS A 69 -0.19 19.30 3.46
CA LYS A 69 1.02 18.66 2.91
C LYS A 69 2.21 19.59 2.69
N HIS A 70 1.96 20.87 2.44
CA HIS A 70 3.00 21.91 2.30
C HIS A 70 3.87 22.07 3.57
N LYS A 71 3.38 21.67 4.74
CA LYS A 71 4.11 21.73 6.02
C LYS A 71 5.12 20.60 6.21
N PHE A 72 5.11 19.57 5.36
CA PHE A 72 5.94 18.38 5.56
C PHE A 72 7.44 18.72 5.70
N TYR A 73 7.97 19.57 4.82
CA TYR A 73 9.38 19.96 4.82
C TYR A 73 9.77 20.78 6.06
N GLU A 74 8.87 21.60 6.59
CA GLU A 74 9.08 22.32 7.85
C GLU A 74 9.16 21.33 9.03
N LEU A 75 8.24 20.37 9.07
CA LEU A 75 8.12 19.40 10.16
C LEU A 75 9.30 18.41 10.23
N ILE A 76 9.82 18.00 9.08
CA ILE A 76 10.99 17.11 9.02
C ILE A 76 12.29 17.86 9.35
N SER A 77 12.37 19.15 9.04
CA SER A 77 13.56 19.97 9.27
C SER A 77 13.73 20.42 10.72
N ASN A 78 12.64 20.47 11.50
CA ASN A 78 12.75 20.90 12.90
C ASN A 78 13.48 19.86 13.78
N SER A 79 14.12 20.32 14.86
CA SER A 79 14.94 19.48 15.74
C SER A 79 14.17 18.71 16.82
N GLN A 80 12.84 18.76 16.78
CA GLN A 80 11.98 18.14 17.79
C GLN A 80 11.65 16.69 17.41
N PRO A 81 11.85 15.71 18.30
CA PRO A 81 11.36 14.34 18.08
C PRO A 81 9.85 14.33 17.86
N SER A 82 9.41 13.72 16.76
CA SER A 82 7.99 13.73 16.38
C SER A 82 7.54 12.47 15.65
N ILE A 83 6.26 12.16 15.80
CA ILE A 83 5.49 11.33 14.89
C ILE A 83 4.82 12.26 13.87
N ILE A 84 5.00 11.95 12.59
CA ILE A 84 4.33 12.59 11.46
C ILE A 84 3.44 11.52 10.83
N ASP A 85 2.14 11.66 11.03
CA ASP A 85 1.10 10.75 10.55
C ASP A 85 0.54 11.28 9.25
N ILE A 86 0.92 10.66 8.13
CA ILE A 86 0.53 11.03 6.77
C ILE A 86 -0.69 10.20 6.40
N GLU A 87 -1.83 10.87 6.26
CA GLU A 87 -3.06 10.26 5.77
C GLU A 87 -2.90 9.91 4.28
N LEU A 88 -3.09 8.63 3.98
CA LEU A 88 -3.09 8.10 2.62
C LEU A 88 -4.50 7.73 2.20
N ILE A 89 -4.67 7.50 0.90
CA ILE A 89 -5.84 6.84 0.36
C ILE A 89 -5.90 5.43 0.96
N GLU A 90 -7.02 5.09 1.60
CA GLU A 90 -7.16 3.81 2.29
C GLU A 90 -6.98 2.62 1.33
N ASP A 91 -7.61 2.69 0.17
CA ASP A 91 -7.64 1.62 -0.82
C ASP A 91 -6.78 1.92 -2.04
N GLU A 92 -5.58 2.44 -1.79
CA GLU A 92 -4.58 2.68 -2.83
C GLU A 92 -4.23 1.38 -3.58
N SER A 93 -4.29 1.44 -4.90
CA SER A 93 -3.95 0.32 -5.77
C SER A 93 -2.63 0.61 -6.49
N LEU A 94 -1.66 -0.28 -6.31
CA LEU A 94 -0.33 -0.18 -6.91
C LEU A 94 -0.33 -0.85 -8.29
N TRP A 95 -0.09 -0.06 -9.32
CA TRP A 95 0.06 -0.52 -10.71
C TRP A 95 1.21 0.23 -11.40
N PRO A 96 1.94 -0.41 -12.35
CA PRO A 96 1.78 -1.80 -12.77
C PRO A 96 2.36 -2.78 -11.74
N LYS A 97 1.75 -3.96 -11.60
CA LYS A 97 2.30 -5.07 -10.80
C LYS A 97 2.06 -6.42 -11.45
N VAL A 98 2.89 -7.41 -11.13
CA VAL A 98 2.55 -8.82 -11.41
C VAL A 98 1.35 -9.19 -10.53
N ALA A 99 0.29 -9.68 -11.17
CA ALA A 99 -0.88 -10.21 -10.48
C ALA A 99 -0.93 -11.72 -10.57
N ALA A 100 -1.64 -12.34 -9.63
CA ALA A 100 -2.20 -13.65 -9.85
C ALA A 100 -3.64 -13.49 -10.35
N ILE A 101 -4.09 -14.38 -11.22
CA ILE A 101 -5.46 -14.39 -11.73
C ILE A 101 -6.08 -15.72 -11.36
N GLN A 102 -7.32 -15.67 -10.90
CA GLN A 102 -8.08 -16.86 -10.57
C GLN A 102 -8.72 -17.42 -11.84
N GLY A 103 -8.35 -18.64 -12.21
CA GLY A 103 -8.96 -19.39 -13.31
C GLY A 103 -10.39 -19.83 -12.97
N LYS A 104 -11.13 -20.28 -13.98
CA LYS A 104 -12.54 -20.75 -13.83
C LYS A 104 -12.67 -21.95 -12.89
N ASP A 105 -11.62 -22.74 -12.75
CA ASP A 105 -11.52 -23.88 -11.85
C ASP A 105 -11.07 -23.49 -10.42
N GLY A 106 -10.83 -22.21 -10.17
CA GLY A 106 -10.34 -21.68 -8.90
C GLY A 106 -8.82 -21.74 -8.74
N SER A 107 -8.07 -22.26 -9.73
CA SER A 107 -6.61 -22.23 -9.72
C SER A 107 -6.07 -20.79 -9.78
N MET A 108 -4.86 -20.58 -9.25
CA MET A 108 -4.20 -19.28 -9.26
C MET A 108 -3.02 -19.31 -10.21
N VAL A 109 -3.05 -18.49 -11.27
CA VAL A 109 -1.97 -18.36 -12.24
C VAL A 109 -1.29 -17.01 -12.06
N SER A 110 0.02 -17.02 -11.84
CA SER A 110 0.82 -15.79 -11.80
C SER A 110 1.05 -15.28 -13.21
N MET A 111 0.72 -14.01 -13.45
CA MET A 111 1.01 -13.35 -14.71
C MET A 111 2.51 -13.16 -14.90
N PRO A 112 3.01 -13.22 -16.14
CA PRO A 112 4.40 -13.01 -16.41
C PRO A 112 4.77 -11.52 -16.42
N LEU A 113 6.07 -11.21 -16.42
CA LEU A 113 6.56 -9.82 -16.28
C LEU A 113 6.21 -8.93 -17.47
N GLU A 114 6.04 -9.50 -18.66
CA GLU A 114 5.64 -8.74 -19.85
C GLU A 114 4.16 -8.34 -19.83
N ASP A 115 3.33 -8.94 -18.96
CA ASP A 115 1.88 -8.73 -18.91
C ASP A 115 1.40 -8.44 -17.47
N MET A 116 1.77 -7.26 -16.99
CA MET A 116 1.42 -6.75 -15.66
C MET A 116 0.04 -6.07 -15.69
N THR A 117 -0.64 -6.05 -14.54
CA THR A 117 -1.96 -5.41 -14.42
C THR A 117 -1.85 -3.87 -14.31
N PRO A 118 -2.83 -3.10 -14.84
CA PRO A 118 -4.06 -3.55 -15.49
C PRO A 118 -3.79 -4.26 -16.82
N LEU A 119 -4.42 -5.42 -17.00
CA LEU A 119 -4.25 -6.18 -18.23
C LEU A 119 -4.75 -5.36 -19.41
N LEU A 120 -3.92 -5.27 -20.45
CA LEU A 120 -4.30 -4.67 -21.72
C LEU A 120 -5.02 -5.69 -22.60
N GLU A 121 -5.73 -5.24 -23.63
CA GLU A 121 -6.15 -6.15 -24.70
C GLU A 121 -4.91 -6.76 -25.37
N LEU A 122 -5.02 -8.01 -25.87
CA LEU A 122 -3.85 -8.70 -26.44
C LEU A 122 -3.22 -7.93 -27.60
N GLU A 123 -4.01 -7.21 -28.39
CA GLU A 123 -3.52 -6.39 -29.50
C GLU A 123 -2.69 -5.20 -29.00
N ASP A 124 -3.14 -4.52 -27.95
CA ASP A 124 -2.43 -3.40 -27.33
C ASP A 124 -1.15 -3.86 -26.62
N LEU A 125 -1.22 -5.02 -25.96
CA LEU A 125 -0.05 -5.65 -25.34
C LEU A 125 1.02 -6.00 -26.40
N LYS A 126 0.63 -6.66 -27.50
CA LYS A 126 1.53 -6.97 -28.62
C LYS A 126 2.21 -5.71 -29.15
N LYS A 127 1.43 -4.64 -29.31
CA LYS A 127 1.94 -3.35 -29.79
C LYS A 127 2.92 -2.70 -28.81
N ALA A 128 2.64 -2.76 -27.50
CA ALA A 128 3.50 -2.20 -26.47
C ALA A 128 4.83 -2.97 -26.31
N LEU A 129 4.79 -4.29 -26.42
CA LEU A 129 5.95 -5.18 -26.33
C LEU A 129 6.84 -5.16 -27.58
N GLY A 130 6.25 -4.87 -28.74
CA GLY A 130 6.95 -4.88 -30.02
C GLY A 130 7.27 -6.30 -30.51
N VAL A 131 8.11 -6.41 -31.54
CA VAL A 131 8.31 -7.66 -32.29
C VAL A 131 9.23 -8.66 -31.56
N ASN A 132 10.03 -8.21 -30.60
CA ASN A 132 11.11 -9.01 -30.01
C ASN A 132 10.74 -9.68 -28.67
N ILE A 133 9.59 -9.35 -28.08
CA ILE A 133 9.15 -9.92 -26.82
C ILE A 133 7.94 -10.83 -27.12
N PRO A 134 8.08 -12.15 -26.99
CA PRO A 134 6.97 -13.07 -27.21
C PRO A 134 5.92 -12.90 -26.11
N ILE A 135 4.65 -13.08 -26.48
CA ILE A 135 3.58 -13.21 -25.49
C ILE A 135 3.56 -14.65 -25.00
N LEU A 136 3.71 -14.83 -23.69
CA LEU A 136 3.64 -16.14 -23.07
C LEU A 136 2.20 -16.68 -23.03
N GLU A 137 2.09 -18.01 -23.00
CA GLU A 137 0.80 -18.72 -23.02
C GLU A 137 -0.11 -18.32 -21.86
N SER A 138 0.45 -18.10 -20.67
CA SER A 138 -0.28 -17.62 -19.49
C SER A 138 -0.98 -16.27 -19.72
N SER A 139 -0.40 -15.39 -20.54
CA SER A 139 -1.01 -14.11 -20.93
C SER A 139 -2.21 -14.31 -21.87
N ILE A 140 -2.17 -15.34 -22.71
CA ILE A 140 -3.29 -15.68 -23.60
C ILE A 140 -4.42 -16.33 -22.78
N GLU A 141 -4.08 -17.32 -21.95
CA GLU A 141 -5.04 -18.06 -21.12
C GLU A 141 -5.77 -17.16 -20.11
N ALA A 142 -5.10 -16.17 -19.56
CA ALA A 142 -5.69 -15.21 -18.62
C ALA A 142 -6.89 -14.42 -19.17
N ARG A 143 -7.07 -14.40 -20.50
CA ARG A 143 -8.14 -13.66 -21.19
C ARG A 143 -9.26 -14.58 -21.75
N LEU A 144 -9.21 -15.89 -21.49
CA LEU A 144 -10.19 -16.89 -21.95
C LEU A 144 -11.27 -17.24 -20.91
#